data_AF-A0A1I2RY52-F1
#
_entry.id   AF-A0A1I2RY52-F1
#
_cell.length_a   1.000
_cell.length_b   1.000
_cell.length_c   1.000
_cell.angle_alpha   90.00
_cell.angle_beta   90.00
_cell.angle_gamma   90.00
#
_symmetry.space_group_name_H-M   'P 1'
#
loop_
_entity.id
_entity.type
_entity.pdbx_description
1 polymer ?
#
loop_
_entity_poly.entity_id
_entity_poly.type
_entity_poly.pdbx_seq_one_letter_code
_entity_poly.pdbx_strand_id
1 'polypeptide(L)'
;MREERLRTTAGLRGTPALVLSAWRGRSGRRYIVGIHALAELELDDMEDAVILAVRRDATGYGELICVTSAGGVPRERLTRTWMAHARQRGANELHVHRLAETEVERRAVVADLEVRADRDLRAMAA
;
A
#
# COMPACT_ATOMS: atom_id res chain seq x y z
N MET A 1 -11.67 3.91 6.82
CA MET A 1 -10.79 3.32 5.79
C MET A 1 -11.51 2.15 5.15
N ARG A 2 -11.61 2.08 3.83
CA ARG A 2 -12.18 0.90 3.13
C ARG A 2 -11.62 0.75 1.72
N GLU A 3 -11.53 -0.49 1.25
CA GLU A 3 -11.25 -0.81 -0.15
C GLU A 3 -12.52 -0.65 -1.02
N GLU A 4 -12.35 -0.18 -2.25
CA GLU A 4 -13.37 -0.05 -3.29
C GLU A 4 -12.86 -0.61 -4.61
N ARG A 5 -13.40 -1.75 -5.02
CA ARG A 5 -12.98 -2.41 -6.25
C ARG A 5 -13.29 -1.55 -7.48
N LEU A 6 -12.29 -1.44 -8.36
CA LEU A 6 -12.46 -0.88 -9.69
C LEU A 6 -12.79 -2.05 -10.62
N ARG A 7 -13.96 -2.02 -11.25
CA ARG A 7 -14.28 -2.98 -12.30
C ARG A 7 -13.65 -2.48 -13.60
N THR A 8 -12.46 -2.97 -13.93
CA THR A 8 -11.86 -2.71 -15.24
C THR A 8 -12.34 -3.79 -16.21
N THR A 9 -13.17 -3.43 -17.18
CA THR A 9 -13.72 -4.37 -18.19
C THR A 9 -12.86 -4.49 -19.45
N ALA A 10 -11.66 -3.89 -19.49
CA ALA A 10 -10.80 -3.91 -20.66
C ALA A 10 -9.37 -4.28 -20.26
N GLY A 11 -8.94 -5.49 -20.61
CA GLY A 11 -7.53 -5.75 -20.82
C GLY A 11 -7.09 -4.97 -22.06
N LEU A 12 -6.18 -4.00 -21.89
CA LEU A 12 -5.44 -3.43 -23.01
C LEU A 12 -4.62 -4.57 -23.62
N ARG A 13 -4.96 -4.98 -24.85
CA ARG A 13 -4.30 -6.10 -25.54
C ARG A 13 -2.78 -5.98 -25.41
N GLY A 14 -2.15 -7.00 -24.80
CA GLY A 14 -0.69 -7.13 -24.71
C GLY A 14 -0.04 -6.64 -23.41
N THR A 15 -0.80 -6.02 -22.50
CA THR A 15 -0.31 -5.70 -21.15
C THR A 15 -1.09 -6.57 -20.16
N PRO A 16 -0.45 -7.29 -19.21
CA PRO A 16 -1.21 -7.92 -18.14
C PRO A 16 -2.09 -6.83 -17.50
N ALA A 17 -3.40 -7.07 -17.43
CA ALA A 17 -4.33 -6.11 -16.89
C ALA A 17 -3.90 -5.83 -15.44
N LEU A 18 -3.30 -4.65 -15.20
CA LEU A 18 -3.01 -4.19 -13.85
C LEU A 18 -4.32 -4.24 -13.08
N VAL A 19 -4.40 -5.14 -12.10
CA VAL A 19 -5.58 -5.23 -11.25
C VAL A 19 -5.58 -3.97 -10.39
N LEU A 20 -6.55 -3.10 -10.62
CA LEU A 20 -6.67 -1.84 -9.90
C LEU A 20 -7.71 -1.97 -8.78
N SER A 21 -7.44 -1.27 -7.68
CA SER A 21 -8.41 -1.03 -6.62
C SER A 21 -8.34 0.43 -6.19
N ALA A 22 -9.17 0.80 -5.22
CA ALA A 22 -9.08 2.11 -4.60
C ALA A 22 -9.27 2.01 -3.09
N TRP A 23 -8.65 2.90 -2.34
CA TRP A 23 -8.87 3.03 -0.90
C TRP A 23 -9.49 4.38 -0.59
N ARG A 24 -10.47 4.40 0.32
CA ARG A 24 -10.96 5.65 0.92
C ARG A 24 -10.28 5.95 2.25
N GLY A 25 -9.62 7.10 2.29
CA GLY A 25 -9.02 7.76 3.45
C GLY A 25 -10.00 8.11 4.57
N ARG A 26 -9.47 8.52 5.74
CA ARG A 26 -10.30 9.07 6.82
C ARG A 26 -10.92 10.41 6.41
N SER A 27 -10.24 11.15 5.54
CA SER A 27 -10.74 12.37 4.91
C SER A 27 -11.88 12.13 3.90
N GLY A 28 -12.14 10.87 3.51
CA GLY A 28 -13.08 10.51 2.45
C GLY A 28 -12.48 10.58 1.02
N ARG A 29 -11.24 11.08 0.88
CA ARG A 29 -10.50 11.05 -0.39
C ARG A 29 -10.27 9.62 -0.87
N ARG A 30 -10.21 9.45 -2.19
CA ARG A 30 -10.04 8.16 -2.85
C ARG A 30 -8.65 8.06 -3.47
N TYR A 31 -7.95 6.97 -3.19
CA TYR A 31 -6.59 6.69 -3.66
C TYR A 31 -6.59 5.45 -4.54
N ILE A 32 -6.27 5.61 -5.83
CA ILE A 32 -6.19 4.49 -6.79
C ILE A 32 -4.88 3.74 -6.59
N VAL A 33 -4.94 2.41 -6.62
CA VAL A 33 -3.80 1.53 -6.38
C VAL A 33 -3.73 0.41 -7.41
N GLY A 34 -2.51 0.04 -7.81
CA GLY A 34 -2.23 -1.26 -8.43
C GLY A 34 -2.10 -2.34 -7.37
N ILE A 35 -2.58 -3.55 -7.65
CA ILE A 35 -2.50 -4.71 -6.75
C ILE A 35 -1.38 -5.63 -7.23
N HIS A 36 -0.53 -6.05 -6.31
CA HIS A 36 0.58 -6.96 -6.55
C HIS A 36 0.60 -8.05 -5.47
N ALA A 37 1.06 -9.25 -5.80
CA ALA A 37 1.27 -10.27 -4.79
C ALA A 37 2.46 -9.88 -3.90
N LEU A 38 2.39 -10.17 -2.59
CA LEU A 38 3.46 -9.86 -1.65
C LEU A 38 4.79 -10.60 -1.94
N ALA A 39 4.73 -11.66 -2.75
CA ALA A 39 5.90 -12.46 -3.15
C ALA A 39 6.62 -11.91 -4.40
N GLU A 40 6.00 -10.98 -5.13
CA GLU A 40 6.47 -10.55 -6.45
C GLU A 40 7.26 -9.24 -6.43
N LEU A 41 7.33 -8.53 -5.30
CA LEU A 41 7.92 -7.19 -5.22
C LEU A 41 8.72 -6.98 -3.95
N GLU A 42 9.93 -6.44 -4.13
CA GLU A 42 10.68 -5.79 -3.07
C GLU A 42 10.32 -4.29 -3.06
N LEU A 43 10.28 -3.68 -1.86
CA LEU A 43 9.93 -2.26 -1.75
C LEU A 43 10.97 -1.33 -2.38
N ASP A 44 12.21 -1.81 -2.54
CA ASP A 44 13.28 -1.05 -3.18
C ASP A 44 13.01 -0.86 -4.69
N ASP A 45 12.17 -1.71 -5.30
CA ASP A 45 11.70 -1.56 -6.69
C ASP A 45 10.59 -0.50 -6.84
N MET A 46 10.18 0.13 -5.73
CA MET A 46 8.97 0.94 -5.63
C MET A 46 9.29 2.40 -5.34
N GLU A 47 10.08 3.02 -6.20
CA GLU A 47 10.43 4.44 -6.08
C GLU A 47 9.17 5.34 -6.06
N ASP A 48 9.22 6.38 -5.21
CA ASP A 48 8.21 7.45 -5.12
C ASP A 48 6.75 6.98 -5.04
N ALA A 49 6.49 5.91 -4.28
CA ALA A 49 5.15 5.34 -4.11
C ALA A 49 4.63 5.40 -2.67
N VAL A 50 3.32 5.26 -2.49
CA VAL A 50 2.72 4.88 -1.21
C VAL A 50 2.29 3.42 -1.29
N ILE A 51 2.68 2.64 -0.30
CA ILE A 51 2.58 1.19 -0.29
C ILE A 51 1.72 0.76 0.89
N LEU A 52 0.68 0.01 0.57
CA LEU A 52 -0.32 -0.50 1.50
C LEU A 52 -0.18 -2.01 1.56
N ALA A 53 0.14 -2.56 2.73
CA ALA A 53 0.10 -4.00 2.95
C ALA A 53 -1.34 -4.42 3.25
N VAL A 54 -1.86 -5.34 2.45
CA VAL A 54 -3.26 -5.75 2.51
C VAL A 54 -3.35 -7.24 2.79
N ARG A 55 -4.24 -7.60 3.70
CA ARG A 55 -4.71 -8.98 3.88
C ARG A 55 -6.01 -9.14 3.12
N ARG A 56 -6.00 -10.00 2.12
CA ARG A 56 -7.21 -10.41 1.40
C ARG A 56 -7.67 -11.76 1.91
N ASP A 57 -8.93 -11.83 2.35
CA ASP A 57 -9.55 -13.08 2.75
C ASP A 57 -10.15 -13.85 1.56
N ALA A 58 -10.66 -15.05 1.83
CA ALA A 58 -11.28 -15.91 0.83
C ALA A 58 -12.58 -15.33 0.23
N THR A 59 -13.20 -14.34 0.88
CA THR A 59 -14.39 -13.63 0.36
C THR A 59 -14.01 -12.49 -0.59
N GLY A 60 -12.71 -12.20 -0.70
CA GLY A 60 -12.17 -11.13 -1.53
C GLY A 60 -12.17 -9.77 -0.84
N TYR A 61 -12.49 -9.68 0.46
CA TYR A 61 -12.40 -8.46 1.25
C TYR A 61 -10.95 -8.15 1.58
N GLY A 62 -10.52 -6.91 1.30
CA GLY A 62 -9.18 -6.43 1.63
C GLY A 62 -9.17 -5.63 2.92
N GLU A 63 -8.36 -6.06 3.88
CA GLU A 63 -8.07 -5.34 5.11
C GLU A 63 -6.70 -4.67 5.03
N LEU A 64 -6.64 -3.37 5.31
CA LEU A 64 -5.37 -2.64 5.38
C LEU A 64 -4.66 -2.99 6.69
N ILE A 65 -3.45 -3.56 6.58
CA ILE A 65 -2.63 -3.96 7.72
C ILE A 65 -1.74 -2.81 8.18
N CYS A 66 -0.95 -2.27 7.26
CA CYS A 66 -0.03 -1.17 7.49
C CYS A 66 0.18 -0.39 6.19
N VAL A 67 0.65 0.86 6.32
CA VAL A 67 0.92 1.74 5.16
C VAL A 67 2.23 2.48 5.36
N THR A 68 2.99 2.64 4.29
CA THR A 68 4.21 3.43 4.28
C THR A 68 4.39 4.15 2.95
N SER A 69 5.29 5.13 2.89
CA SER A 69 5.77 5.71 1.64
C SER A 69 7.15 5.16 1.33
N ALA A 70 7.37 4.82 0.07
CA ALA A 70 8.68 4.64 -0.52
C ALA A 70 9.15 5.96 -1.15
N GLY A 71 10.46 6.19 -1.13
CA GLY A 71 11.08 7.47 -1.47
C GLY A 71 11.64 8.18 -0.23
N GLY A 72 12.88 8.64 -0.35
CA GLY A 72 13.74 9.07 0.77
C GLY A 72 14.77 7.99 1.11
N VAL A 73 15.99 8.41 1.47
CA VAL A 73 17.16 7.55 1.74
C VAL A 73 16.76 6.30 2.55
N PRO A 74 16.97 5.08 2.05
CA PRO A 74 16.65 3.87 2.79
C PRO A 74 17.55 3.73 4.02
N ARG A 75 16.96 3.40 5.16
CA ARG A 75 17.58 2.35 5.98
C ARG A 75 16.92 1.07 5.50
N GLU A 76 17.57 0.30 4.64
CA GLU A 76 17.11 -1.03 4.15
C GLU A 76 16.54 -1.91 5.30
N ARG A 77 17.09 -1.74 6.50
CA ARG A 77 16.60 -2.36 7.73
C ARG A 77 15.15 -1.97 8.09
N LEU A 78 14.74 -0.71 7.92
CA LEU A 78 13.37 -0.25 8.16
C LEU A 78 12.41 -0.88 7.14
N THR A 79 12.81 -0.91 5.87
CA THR A 79 12.08 -1.55 4.78
C THR A 79 11.82 -3.03 5.08
N ARG A 80 12.87 -3.78 5.44
CA ARG A 80 12.77 -5.20 5.84
C ARG A 80 11.93 -5.39 7.09
N THR A 81 12.05 -4.51 8.09
CA THR A 81 11.28 -4.58 9.34
C THR A 81 9.79 -4.38 9.06
N TRP A 82 9.44 -3.40 8.22
CA TRP A 82 8.05 -3.16 7.82
C TRP A 82 7.48 -4.34 7.02
N MET A 83 8.23 -4.87 6.07
CA MET A 83 7.87 -6.09 5.33
C MET A 83 7.63 -7.30 6.24
N ALA A 84 8.55 -7.53 7.19
CA ALA A 84 8.42 -8.62 8.16
C ALA A 84 7.17 -8.45 9.04
N HIS A 85 6.92 -7.22 9.52
CA HIS A 85 5.71 -6.90 10.28
C HIS A 85 4.43 -7.15 9.46
N ALA A 86 4.38 -6.67 8.22
CA ALA A 86 3.26 -6.89 7.31
C ALA A 86 2.96 -8.40 7.13
N ARG A 87 4.01 -9.20 6.88
CA ARG A 87 3.91 -10.66 6.75
C ARG A 87 3.41 -11.32 8.03
N GLN A 88 3.98 -10.97 9.19
CA GLN A 88 3.55 -11.50 10.50
C GLN A 88 2.08 -11.21 10.80
N ARG A 89 1.54 -10.10 10.30
CA ARG A 89 0.14 -9.70 10.47
C ARG A 89 -0.79 -10.29 9.40
N GLY A 90 -0.25 -11.10 8.48
CA GLY A 90 -1.00 -11.85 7.47
C GLY A 90 -1.30 -11.08 6.20
N ALA A 91 -0.55 -10.02 5.88
CA ALA A 91 -0.63 -9.42 4.55
C ALA A 91 -0.27 -10.45 3.47
N ASN A 92 -0.98 -10.43 2.36
CA ASN A 92 -0.76 -11.29 1.19
C ASN A 92 -0.73 -10.50 -0.13
N GLU A 93 -1.10 -9.23 -0.10
CA GLU A 93 -1.05 -8.31 -1.24
C GLU A 93 -0.34 -7.00 -0.88
N LEU A 94 0.25 -6.36 -1.89
CA LEU A 94 0.74 -4.99 -1.84
C LEU A 94 -0.12 -4.15 -2.79
N HIS A 95 -0.68 -3.08 -2.24
CA HIS A 95 -1.45 -2.09 -2.97
C HIS A 95 -0.61 -0.82 -3.12
N VAL A 96 -0.43 -0.36 -4.34
CA VAL A 96 0.60 0.61 -4.70
C VAL A 96 -0.02 1.85 -5.31
N HIS A 97 0.15 2.99 -4.65
CA HIS A 97 -0.30 4.29 -5.12
C HIS A 97 0.89 5.12 -5.63
N ARG A 98 0.86 5.50 -6.91
CA ARG A 98 1.93 6.27 -7.58
C ARG A 98 1.50 7.66 -8.05
N LEU A 99 0.29 8.12 -7.71
CA LEU A 99 -0.22 9.41 -8.16
C LEU A 99 0.16 10.58 -7.24
N ALA A 100 0.93 10.32 -6.17
CA ALA A 100 1.45 11.34 -5.27
C ALA A 100 2.89 11.69 -5.68
N GLU A 101 3.04 12.81 -6.38
CA GLU A 101 4.29 13.20 -7.04
C GLU A 101 5.33 13.69 -6.04
N THR A 102 4.89 14.33 -4.96
CA THR A 102 5.77 14.92 -3.95
C THR A 102 5.82 14.11 -2.66
N GLU A 103 6.92 14.20 -1.92
CA GLU A 103 7.05 13.60 -0.59
C GLU A 103 5.97 14.12 0.39
N VAL A 104 5.60 15.39 0.26
CA VAL A 104 4.53 16.01 1.07
C VAL A 104 3.18 15.33 0.79
N GLU A 105 2.85 15.13 -0.49
CA GLU A 105 1.63 14.42 -0.87
C GLU A 105 1.66 12.97 -0.38
N ARG A 106 2.78 12.26 -0.55
CA ARG A 106 2.93 10.89 -0.03
C ARG A 106 2.72 10.83 1.48
N ARG A 107 3.31 11.75 2.24
CA ARG A 107 3.07 11.86 3.69
C ARG A 107 1.61 12.13 4.03
N ALA A 108 0.93 12.99 3.28
CA ALA A 108 -0.49 13.27 3.48
C ALA A 108 -1.37 12.04 3.18
N VAL A 109 -1.05 11.28 2.13
CA VAL A 109 -1.74 10.02 1.79
C VAL A 109 -1.53 8.99 2.89
N VAL A 110 -0.28 8.78 3.34
CA VAL A 110 0.02 7.85 4.43
C VAL A 110 -0.74 8.24 5.70
N ALA A 111 -0.65 9.50 6.11
CA ALA A 111 -1.35 10.00 7.29
C ALA A 111 -2.86 9.74 7.19
N ASP A 112 -3.48 9.96 6.03
CA ASP A 112 -4.91 9.73 5.83
C ASP A 112 -5.31 8.25 5.82
N LEU A 113 -4.38 7.36 5.43
CA LEU A 113 -4.58 5.92 5.34
C LEU A 113 -4.16 5.15 6.61
N GLU A 114 -3.38 5.76 7.51
CA GLU A 114 -2.80 5.10 8.67
C GLU A 114 -3.84 4.35 9.53
N VAL A 115 -3.52 3.11 9.90
CA VAL A 115 -4.32 2.30 10.81
C VAL A 115 -3.91 2.62 12.25
N ARG A 116 -4.87 2.75 13.16
CA ARG A 116 -4.62 3.25 14.53
C ARG A 116 -3.61 2.42 15.33
N ALA A 117 -3.51 1.12 15.05
CA ALA A 117 -2.56 0.20 15.69
C ALA A 117 -1.11 0.30 15.13
N ASP A 118 -0.93 0.96 13.98
CA ASP A 118 0.36 1.06 13.27
C ASP A 118 1.14 2.33 13.66
N ARG A 119 0.46 3.28 14.34
CA ARG A 119 1.06 4.51 14.86
C ARG A 119 2.18 4.22 15.88
N ASP A 120 2.05 3.14 16.65
CA ASP A 120 2.99 2.76 17.70
C ASP A 120 4.30 2.18 17.10
N LEU A 121 4.22 1.46 15.98
CA LEU A 121 5.40 0.93 15.29
C LEU A 121 6.26 2.05 14.69
N ARG A 122 5.62 3.08 14.12
CA ARG A 122 6.33 4.27 13.62
C ARG A 122 6.95 5.11 14.73
N ALA A 123 6.30 5.21 15.89
CA ALA A 123 6.86 5.88 17.06
C ALA A 123 8.07 5.14 17.66
N MET A 124 8.14 3.81 17.53
CA MET A 124 9.31 3.01 17.94
C MET A 124 10.46 3.02 16.93
N ALA A 125 10.21 3.45 15.69
CA ALA A 125 11.17 3.45 14.59
C ALA A 125 11.75 4.85 14.27
N ALA A 126 11.23 5.91 14.92
CA ALA A 126 11.71 7.29 14.85
C ALA A 126 12.75 7.56 15.95
#